data_AF-A0A957KIH4-F1
#
_entry.id   AF-A0A957KIH4-F1
#
_cell.length_a   1.000
_cell.length_b   1.000
_cell.length_c   1.000
_cell.angle_alpha   90.00
_cell.angle_beta   90.00
_cell.angle_gamma   90.00
#
_symmetry.space_group_name_H-M   'P 1'
#
loop_
_entity.id
_entity.type
_entity.pdbx_description
1 polymer ?
#
loop_
_entity_poly.entity_id
_entity_poly.type
_entity_poly.pdbx_seq_one_letter_code
_entity_poly.pdbx_strand_id
1 'polypeptide(L)'
;KQLWRRNWQRLQNLYVRLGRPLPEQFRDVEEANTIASDSYQARPYDGDVTLFIASEKEAWNDYAPLNGWDHYIQGELAVENVVGGHLSVYDEPHVQDLARKLNHYLELATPG
;
A
#
# COMPACT_ATOMS: atom_id res chain seq x y z
N LYS A 1 -2.72 25.85 4.73
CA LYS A 1 -2.05 24.70 4.08
C LYS A 1 -3.01 23.79 3.26
N GLN A 2 -4.28 24.17 3.01
CA GLN A 2 -5.26 23.37 2.23
C GLN A 2 -5.48 23.85 0.78
N LEU A 3 -5.05 25.05 0.42
CA LEU A 3 -5.39 25.68 -0.86
C LEU A 3 -4.59 25.14 -2.07
N TRP A 4 -3.45 24.49 -1.84
CA TRP A 4 -2.62 23.96 -2.93
C TRP A 4 -3.17 22.63 -3.46
N ARG A 5 -3.56 21.69 -2.58
CA ARG A 5 -3.97 20.31 -2.92
C ARG A 5 -5.14 20.22 -3.92
N ARG A 6 -6.17 21.08 -3.76
CA ARG A 6 -7.39 21.04 -4.61
C ARG A 6 -7.19 21.59 -6.02
N ASN A 7 -6.18 22.43 -6.21
CA ASN A 7 -5.85 22.99 -7.52
C ASN A 7 -5.00 21.99 -8.36
N TRP A 8 -4.21 21.13 -7.71
CA TRP A 8 -3.32 20.18 -8.39
C TRP A 8 -4.04 19.00 -9.05
N GLN A 9 -5.04 18.39 -8.39
CA GLN A 9 -5.85 17.32 -9.01
C GLN A 9 -6.60 17.83 -10.27
N ARG A 10 -7.05 19.09 -10.24
CA ARG A 10 -7.73 19.74 -11.36
C ARG A 10 -6.79 20.04 -12.51
N LEU A 11 -5.56 20.45 -12.21
CA LEU A 11 -4.52 20.67 -13.21
C LEU A 11 -4.10 19.36 -13.88
N GLN A 12 -3.85 18.29 -13.13
CA GLN A 12 -3.53 16.97 -13.69
C GLN A 12 -4.64 16.47 -14.65
N ASN A 13 -5.90 16.51 -14.23
CA ASN A 13 -7.04 16.14 -15.08
C ASN A 13 -7.17 17.01 -16.34
N LEU A 14 -6.74 18.29 -16.26
CA LEU A 14 -6.71 19.21 -17.40
C LEU A 14 -5.57 18.86 -18.38
N TYR A 15 -4.37 18.53 -17.90
CA TYR A 15 -3.25 18.08 -18.75
C TYR A 15 -3.60 16.79 -19.51
N VAL A 16 -4.21 15.82 -18.83
CA VAL A 16 -4.70 14.57 -19.44
C VAL A 16 -5.78 14.85 -20.49
N ARG A 17 -6.78 15.70 -20.20
CA ARG A 17 -7.83 16.08 -21.16
C ARG A 17 -7.31 16.83 -22.39
N LEU A 18 -6.24 17.61 -22.23
CA LEU A 18 -5.65 18.41 -23.31
C LEU A 18 -4.58 17.65 -24.11
N GLY A 19 -4.34 16.37 -23.80
CA GLY A 19 -3.30 15.56 -24.46
C GLY A 19 -1.88 16.13 -24.28
N ARG A 20 -1.65 16.90 -23.22
CA ARG A 20 -0.34 17.50 -22.94
C ARG A 20 0.47 16.56 -22.02
N PRO A 21 1.80 16.47 -22.22
CA PRO A 21 2.64 15.68 -21.33
C PRO A 21 2.54 16.23 -19.91
N LEU A 22 2.55 15.32 -18.93
CA LEU A 22 2.54 15.71 -17.53
C LEU A 22 3.76 16.59 -17.22
N PRO A 23 3.60 17.62 -16.37
CA PRO A 23 4.71 18.39 -15.82
C PRO A 23 5.84 17.50 -15.29
N GLU A 24 7.08 17.98 -15.34
CA GLU A 24 8.30 17.21 -15.00
C GLU A 24 8.25 16.53 -13.63
N GLN A 25 7.68 17.20 -12.62
CA GLN A 25 7.35 16.70 -11.27
C GLN A 25 6.38 15.48 -11.21
N PHE A 26 5.78 15.07 -12.33
CA PHE A 26 4.97 13.85 -12.43
C PHE A 26 5.57 12.83 -13.40
N ARG A 27 6.74 13.12 -13.99
CA ARG A 27 7.57 12.09 -14.60
C ARG A 27 8.31 11.28 -13.54
N ASP A 28 8.44 11.86 -12.35
CA ASP A 28 8.89 11.14 -11.18
C ASP A 28 7.72 10.32 -10.60
N VAL A 29 7.79 9.01 -10.81
CA VAL A 29 6.80 8.05 -10.32
C VAL A 29 6.79 8.00 -8.80
N GLU A 30 7.92 8.23 -8.14
CA GLU A 30 8.02 8.25 -6.69
C GLU A 30 7.31 9.48 -6.10
N GLU A 31 7.51 10.66 -6.69
CA GLU A 31 6.80 11.89 -6.29
C GLU A 31 5.29 11.74 -6.49
N ALA A 32 4.87 11.19 -7.63
CA ALA A 32 3.46 10.95 -7.91
C ALA A 32 2.81 9.97 -6.90
N ASN A 33 3.50 8.88 -6.57
CA ASN A 33 3.03 7.92 -5.57
C ASN A 33 2.96 8.53 -4.17
N THR A 34 3.94 9.36 -3.80
CA THR A 34 3.96 10.08 -2.52
C THR A 34 2.75 11.01 -2.41
N ILE A 35 2.48 11.81 -3.46
CA ILE A 35 1.33 12.72 -3.50
C ILE A 35 0.00 11.93 -3.43
N ALA A 36 -0.09 10.81 -4.15
CA ALA A 36 -1.28 9.96 -4.11
C ALA A 36 -1.52 9.39 -2.70
N SER A 37 -0.49 8.84 -2.07
CA SER A 37 -0.54 8.31 -0.70
C SER A 37 -0.97 9.39 0.31
N ASP A 38 -0.34 10.56 0.27
CA ASP A 38 -0.61 11.69 1.19
C ASP A 38 -2.00 12.32 1.04
N SER A 39 -2.64 12.13 -0.11
CA SER A 39 -3.95 12.69 -0.43
C SER A 39 -5.08 11.68 -0.34
N TYR A 40 -4.76 10.38 -0.27
CA TYR A 40 -5.74 9.32 -0.15
C TYR A 40 -6.43 9.37 1.22
N GLN A 41 -7.76 9.28 1.21
CA GLN A 41 -8.57 9.18 2.42
C GLN A 41 -9.13 7.76 2.48
N ALA A 42 -8.48 6.90 3.27
CA ALA A 42 -8.92 5.54 3.50
C ALA A 42 -10.36 5.53 4.03
N ARG A 43 -11.16 4.60 3.52
CA ARG A 43 -12.54 4.35 3.93
C ARG A 43 -12.61 2.96 4.56
N PRO A 44 -13.63 2.70 5.40
CA PRO A 44 -13.85 1.34 5.88
C PRO A 44 -14.00 0.35 4.71
N TYR A 45 -13.47 -0.85 4.91
CA TYR A 45 -13.51 -1.95 3.95
C TYR A 45 -14.13 -3.19 4.61
N ASP A 46 -15.26 -3.64 4.08
CA ASP A 46 -16.07 -4.69 4.68
C ASP A 46 -15.63 -6.11 4.28
N GLY A 47 -14.65 -6.22 3.38
CA GLY A 47 -14.10 -7.51 2.97
C GLY A 47 -12.99 -8.00 3.90
N ASP A 48 -12.71 -9.29 3.80
CA ASP A 48 -11.61 -9.91 4.55
C ASP A 48 -10.26 -9.52 3.94
N VAL A 49 -9.26 -9.37 4.80
CA VAL A 49 -7.90 -8.94 4.45
C VAL A 49 -6.88 -9.80 5.17
N THR A 50 -5.88 -10.27 4.43
CA THR A 50 -4.65 -10.84 5.01
C THR A 50 -3.53 -9.82 4.93
N LEU A 51 -3.01 -9.41 6.09
CA LEU A 51 -1.87 -8.50 6.22
C LEU A 51 -0.59 -9.30 6.49
N PHE A 52 0.35 -9.24 5.54
CA PHE A 52 1.71 -9.79 5.73
C PHE A 52 2.63 -8.74 6.34
N ILE A 53 3.23 -9.05 7.49
CA ILE A 53 4.09 -8.14 8.26
C ILE A 53 5.52 -8.68 8.28
N ALA A 54 6.50 -7.87 7.92
CA ALA A 54 7.90 -8.23 8.04
C ALA A 54 8.29 -8.49 9.51
N SER A 55 8.95 -9.62 9.77
CA SER A 55 9.32 -10.06 11.12
C SER A 55 10.45 -9.24 11.74
N GLU A 56 11.31 -8.65 10.91
CA GLU A 56 12.37 -7.76 11.35
C GLU A 56 11.80 -6.38 11.65
N LYS A 57 12.08 -5.87 12.85
CA LYS A 57 11.63 -4.55 13.25
C LYS A 57 12.50 -3.49 12.59
N GLU A 58 11.84 -2.52 11.97
CA GLU A 58 12.47 -1.33 11.44
C GLU A 58 12.06 -0.12 12.29
N ALA A 59 12.94 0.88 12.42
CA ALA A 59 12.75 2.01 13.34
C ALA A 59 11.48 2.84 13.09
N TRP A 60 10.90 2.75 11.88
CA TRP A 60 9.64 3.40 11.51
C TRP A 60 8.39 2.57 11.84
N ASN A 61 8.54 1.29 12.21
CA ASN A 61 7.44 0.34 12.43
C ASN A 61 7.07 0.16 13.91
N ASP A 62 7.76 0.84 14.84
CA ASP A 62 7.53 0.65 16.28
C ASP A 62 6.20 1.26 16.80
N TYR A 63 5.54 2.11 16.01
CA TYR A 63 4.40 2.91 16.47
C TYR A 63 3.01 2.34 16.13
N ALA A 64 2.91 1.34 15.25
CA ALA A 64 1.63 0.76 14.85
C ALA A 64 1.77 -0.74 14.52
N PRO A 65 1.47 -1.66 15.45
CA PRO A 65 1.72 -3.09 15.27
C PRO A 65 0.99 -3.71 14.06
N LEU A 66 -0.08 -3.08 13.57
CA LEU A 66 -0.86 -3.49 12.40
C LEU A 66 -0.87 -2.42 11.28
N ASN A 67 0.08 -1.48 11.29
CA ASN A 67 0.18 -0.37 10.34
C ASN A 67 -1.11 0.48 10.20
N GLY A 68 -1.99 0.45 11.22
CA GLY A 68 -3.25 1.18 11.26
C GLY A 68 -4.41 0.53 10.47
N TRP A 69 -4.22 -0.66 9.89
CA TRP A 69 -5.25 -1.34 9.10
C TRP A 69 -6.46 -1.78 9.93
N ASP A 70 -6.24 -2.09 11.21
CA ASP A 70 -7.27 -2.43 12.19
C ASP A 70 -8.36 -1.35 12.37
N HIS A 71 -8.08 -0.10 11.97
CA HIS A 71 -9.05 0.99 12.03
C HIS A 71 -10.00 1.03 10.82
N TYR A 72 -9.65 0.34 9.72
CA TYR A 72 -10.37 0.43 8.45
C TYR A 72 -11.02 -0.88 8.03
N ILE A 73 -10.48 -2.04 8.44
CA ILE A 73 -11.05 -3.34 8.07
C ILE A 73 -12.22 -3.68 8.99
N GLN A 74 -13.40 -3.95 8.41
CA GLN A 74 -14.59 -4.40 9.14
C GLN A 74 -14.85 -5.90 8.97
N GLY A 75 -14.27 -6.53 7.94
CA GLY A 75 -14.24 -8.00 7.79
C GLY A 75 -13.19 -8.65 8.69
N GLU A 76 -12.81 -9.89 8.37
CA GLU A 76 -11.72 -10.57 9.05
C GLU A 76 -10.37 -9.94 8.67
N LEU A 77 -9.53 -9.65 9.67
CA LEU A 77 -8.14 -9.23 9.47
C LEU A 77 -7.19 -10.32 9.96
N ALA A 78 -6.74 -11.16 9.03
CA ALA A 78 -5.69 -12.14 9.30
C ALA A 78 -4.32 -11.47 9.25
N VAL A 79 -3.42 -11.81 10.18
CA VAL A 79 -2.08 -11.21 10.28
C VAL A 79 -1.02 -12.30 10.24
N GLU A 80 -0.11 -12.19 9.28
CA GLU A 80 0.93 -13.19 9.01
C GLU A 80 2.32 -12.56 9.04
N ASN A 81 3.17 -12.98 9.97
CA ASN A 81 4.56 -12.52 9.96
C ASN A 81 5.34 -13.23 8.85
N VAL A 82 6.12 -12.51 8.05
CA VAL A 82 7.02 -13.05 7.01
C VAL A 82 8.48 -12.75 7.35
N VAL A 83 9.38 -13.68 7.04
CA VAL A 83 10.81 -13.52 7.36
C VAL A 83 11.42 -12.35 6.56
N GLY A 84 12.32 -11.59 7.19
CA GLY A 84 12.98 -10.42 6.61
C GLY A 84 12.42 -9.08 7.10
N GLY A 85 12.94 -7.99 6.51
CA GLY A 85 12.55 -6.59 6.70
C GLY A 85 11.75 -6.07 5.49
N HIS A 86 11.26 -4.83 5.54
CA HIS A 86 10.25 -4.30 4.60
C HIS A 86 10.64 -4.45 3.12
N LEU A 87 11.93 -4.29 2.81
CA LEU A 87 12.45 -4.48 1.46
C LEU A 87 13.03 -5.89 1.25
N SER A 88 13.67 -6.48 2.26
CA SER A 88 14.35 -7.78 2.10
C SER A 88 13.39 -8.97 2.05
N VAL A 89 12.09 -8.79 2.33
CA VAL A 89 11.06 -9.83 2.12
C VAL A 89 10.92 -10.24 0.65
N TYR A 90 11.33 -9.38 -0.29
CA TYR A 90 11.25 -9.66 -1.72
C TYR A 90 12.48 -10.37 -2.28
N ASP A 91 13.55 -10.48 -1.48
CA ASP A 91 14.82 -11.07 -1.89
C ASP A 91 14.92 -12.53 -1.45
N GLU A 92 15.73 -13.32 -2.16
CA GLU A 92 16.11 -14.66 -1.72
C GLU A 92 17.01 -14.60 -0.47
N PRO A 93 16.82 -15.48 0.53
CA PRO A 93 15.87 -16.60 0.55
C PRO A 93 14.46 -16.25 1.09
N HIS A 94 14.24 -15.03 1.56
CA HIS A 94 13.04 -14.64 2.30
C HIS A 94 11.75 -14.68 1.48
N VAL A 95 11.84 -14.37 0.18
CA VAL A 95 10.69 -14.39 -0.74
C VAL A 95 10.00 -15.74 -0.80
N GLN A 96 10.70 -16.84 -0.50
CA GLN A 96 10.11 -18.19 -0.45
C GLN A 96 9.07 -18.32 0.65
N ASP A 97 9.30 -17.71 1.83
CA ASP A 97 8.34 -17.74 2.93
C ASP A 97 7.09 -16.92 2.61
N LEU A 98 7.28 -15.73 2.03
CA LEU A 98 6.18 -14.88 1.56
C LEU A 98 5.34 -15.61 0.50
N ALA A 99 5.98 -16.18 -0.53
CA ALA A 99 5.27 -16.88 -1.61
C ALA A 99 4.46 -18.08 -1.10
N ARG A 100 5.03 -18.88 -0.19
CA ARG A 100 4.34 -20.02 0.42
C ARG A 100 3.09 -19.59 1.19
N LYS A 101 3.18 -18.54 2.00
CA LYS A 101 2.03 -18.04 2.78
C LYS A 101 1.00 -17.38 1.88
N LEU A 102 1.43 -16.58 0.90
CA LEU A 102 0.53 -15.97 -0.06
C LEU A 102 -0.30 -17.01 -0.82
N ASN A 103 0.34 -18.08 -1.32
CA ASN A 103 -0.35 -19.17 -2.01
C ASN A 103 -1.41 -19.84 -1.13
N HIS A 104 -1.10 -20.10 0.15
CA HIS A 104 -2.06 -20.66 1.09
C HIS A 104 -3.34 -19.80 1.20
N TYR A 105 -3.20 -18.48 1.34
CA TYR A 105 -4.36 -17.59 1.44
C TYR A 105 -5.10 -17.40 0.11
N LEU A 106 -4.40 -17.44 -1.03
CA LEU A 106 -5.05 -17.43 -2.35
C LEU A 106 -5.89 -18.68 -2.59
N GLU A 107 -5.43 -19.85 -2.14
CA GLU A 107 -6.19 -21.10 -2.20
C GLU A 107 -7.45 -21.05 -1.31
N LEU A 108 -7.35 -20.47 -0.11
CA LEU A 108 -8.50 -20.27 0.78
C LEU A 108 -9.53 -19.28 0.20
N ALA A 109 -9.06 -18.22 -0.46
CA ALA A 109 -9.91 -17.17 -1.01
C ALA A 109 -10.61 -17.57 -2.32
N THR A 110 -10.15 -18.63 -2.99
CA THR A 110 -10.76 -19.11 -4.24
C THR A 110 -11.81 -20.17 -3.90
N PRO A 111 -13.11 -19.94 -4.13
CA PRO A 111 -14.11 -20.99 -4.00
C PRO A 111 -13.83 -22.07 -5.07
N GLY A 112 -13.87 -23.35 -4.66
CA GLY A 112 -13.83 -24.48 -5.60
C GLY A 112 -15.04 -24.53 -6.53
#